data_AF-A0A412MEV2-F1
#
_entry.id   AF-A0A412MEV2-F1
#
_cell.length_a   1.000
_cell.length_b   1.000
_cell.length_c   1.000
_cell.angle_alpha   90.00
_cell.angle_beta   90.00
_cell.angle_gamma   90.00
#
_symmetry.space_group_name_H-M   'P 1'
#
loop_
_entity.id
_entity.type
_entity.pdbx_description
1 polymer ?
#
loop_
_entity_poly.entity_id
_entity_poly.type
_entity_poly.pdbx_seq_one_letter_code
_entity_poly.pdbx_strand_id
1 'polypeptide(L)' 'MAKYYDKQFKIDAVQYYHDHRDLGLQGCALNLGISQQSLSRSY' A
#
# COMPACT_ATOMS: atom_id res chain seq x y z
N MET A 1 -18.37 -7.33 -0.01
CA MET A 1 -17.60 -6.87 1.16
C MET A 1 -16.76 -5.67 0.77
N ALA A 2 -17.05 -4.47 1.29
CA ALA A 2 -16.07 -3.39 1.25
C ALA A 2 -14.98 -3.72 2.28
N LYS A 3 -13.78 -4.07 1.82
CA LYS A 3 -12.63 -4.22 2.71
C LYS A 3 -12.33 -2.84 3.30
N TYR A 4 -12.78 -2.62 4.53
CA TYR A 4 -12.42 -1.41 5.29
C TYR A 4 -10.97 -1.56 5.71
N TYR A 5 -10.10 -0.82 5.05
CA TYR A 5 -8.73 -0.65 5.49
C TYR A 5 -8.73 0.44 6.57
N ASP A 6 -8.21 0.10 7.75
CA ASP A 6 -8.08 1.05 8.85
C ASP A 6 -7.15 2.21 8.44
N LYS A 7 -7.27 3.38 9.10
CA LYS A 7 -6.33 4.48 8.89
C LYS A 7 -4.88 4.03 9.08
N GLN A 8 -4.66 3.14 10.04
CA GLN A 8 -3.34 2.57 10.32
C GLN A 8 -2.79 1.80 9.11
N PHE A 9 -3.64 1.02 8.44
CA PHE A 9 -3.25 0.28 7.23
C PHE A 9 -2.72 1.21 6.12
N LYS A 10 -3.27 2.42 5.97
CA LYS A 10 -2.77 3.39 4.98
C LYS A 10 -1.38 3.90 5.35
N ILE A 11 -1.13 4.15 6.64
CA ILE A 11 0.16 4.62 7.14
C ILE A 11 1.21 3.53 6.95
N ASP A 12 0.89 2.29 7.36
CA ASP A 12 1.75 1.13 7.18
C ASP A 12 2.04 0.86 5.70
N ALA A 13 1.05 0.97 4.81
CA ALA A 13 1.24 0.78 3.37
C ALA A 13 2.21 1.80 2.75
N VAL A 14 2.13 3.07 3.18
CA VAL A 14 3.05 4.12 2.72
C VAL A 14 4.45 3.88 3.29
N GLN A 15 4.59 3.58 4.58
CA GLN A 15 5.89 3.25 5.16
C GLN A 15 6.54 2.03 4.52
N TYR A 16 5.74 1.00 4.26
CA TYR A 16 6.20 -0.21 3.57
C TYR A 16 6.78 0.11 2.19
N TYR A 17 6.12 1.00 1.42
CA TYR A 17 6.67 1.46 0.14
C TYR A 17 7.97 2.26 0.28
N HIS A 18 8.10 3.10 1.31
CA HIS A 18 9.34 3.86 1.55
C HIS A 18 10.50 2.93 1.90
N ASP A 19 10.25 1.92 2.74
CA ASP A 19 11.24 0.93 3.14
C ASP A 19 11.60 -0.04 1.99
N HIS A 20 10.61 -0.40 1.17
CA HIS A 20 10.73 -1.34 0.06
C HIS A 20 10.64 -0.65 -1.31
N ARG A 21 11.23 0.55 -1.45
CA ARG A 21 11.18 1.31 -2.70
C ARG A 21 11.81 0.55 -3.89
N ASP A 22 12.69 -0.40 -3.60
CA ASP A 22 13.28 -1.35 -4.56
C ASP A 22 12.23 -2.23 -5.25
N LEU A 23 11.19 -2.68 -4.53
CA LEU A 23 10.10 -3.50 -5.08
C LEU A 23 9.17 -2.70 -6.00
N GLY A 24 9.22 -1.37 -5.93
CA GLY A 24 8.34 -0.46 -6.65
C GLY A 24 6.87 -0.54 -6.21
N LEU A 25 6.04 0.30 -6.84
CA LEU A 25 4.62 0.45 -6.54
C LEU A 25 3.82 -0.86 -6.73
N GLN A 26 4.14 -1.62 -7.77
CA GLN A 26 3.47 -2.88 -8.10
C GLN A 26 3.80 -3.98 -7.08
N GLY A 27 5.08 -4.14 -6.75
CA GLY A 27 5.55 -5.14 -5.78
C GLY A 27 5.01 -4.86 -4.38
N CYS A 28 5.01 -3.60 -3.96
CA CYS A 28 4.43 -3.21 -2.67
C CYS A 28 2.92 -3.48 -2.63
N ALA A 29 2.17 -3.13 -3.68
CA ALA A 29 0.73 -3.38 -3.73
C ALA A 29 0.39 -4.88 -3.65
N LEU A 30 1.15 -5.73 -4.36
CA LEU A 30 0.99 -7.18 -4.32
C LEU A 30 1.29 -7.76 -2.93
N ASN A 31 2.39 -7.35 -2.29
CA ASN A 31 2.76 -7.81 -0.95
C ASN A 31 1.75 -7.37 0.12
N LEU A 32 1.24 -6.14 0.01
CA LEU A 32 0.24 -5.60 0.92
C LEU A 32 -1.18 -6.11 0.63
N GLY A 33 -1.38 -6.90 -0.44
CA GLY A 33 -2.69 -7.43 -0.83
C GLY A 33 -3.70 -6.35 -1.19
N ILE A 34 -3.22 -5.23 -1.74
CA ILE A 34 -4.04 -4.07 -2.14
C ILE A 34 -3.87 -3.75 -3.62
N SER A 35 -4.84 -3.01 -4.15
CA SER A 35 -4.69 -2.46 -5.48
C SER A 35 -3.64 -1.34 -5.47
N GLN A 36 -2.81 -1.27 -6.51
CA GLN A 36 -1.87 -0.16 -6.72
C GLN A 36 -2.56 1.20 -6.62
N GLN A 37 -3.82 1.29 -7.04
CA GLN A 37 -4.64 2.50 -6.97
C GLN A 37 -4.84 2.99 -5.52
N SER A 38 -4.93 2.08 -4.56
CA SER A 38 -5.05 2.41 -3.14
C SER A 38 -3.75 3.02 -2.59
N LEU A 39 -2.61 2.53 -3.05
CA LEU A 39 -1.30 3.06 -2.68
C LEU A 39 -1.00 4.38 -3.42
N SER A 40 -1.37 4.47 -4.70
CA SER A 40 -1.26 5.67 -5.54
C SER A 40 -2.13 6.84 -5.07
N ARG A 41 -3.25 6.59 -4.39
CA ARG A 41 -4.09 7.66 -3.83
C ARG A 41 -3.60 8.17 -2.47
N SER A 42 -2.57 7.54 -1.91
CA SER A 42 -2.03 7.89 -0.59
C SER A 42 -0.72 8.69 -0.67
N TYR A 43 -0.19 8.91 -1.89
CA TYR A 43 0.90 9.85 -2.16
C TYR A 43 0.36 11.22 -2.57
#